data_AF-A0A8T2DHK2-F1
#
_entry.id   AF-A0A8T2DHK2-F1
#
_cell.length_a   1.000
_cell.length_b   1.000
_cell.length_c   1.000
_cell.angle_alpha   90.00
_cell.angle_beta   90.00
_cell.angle_gamma   90.00
#
_symmetry.space_group_name_H-M   'P 1'
#
loop_
_entity.id
_entity.type
_entity.pdbx_description
1 polymer ?
#
loop_
_entity_poly.entity_id
_entity_poly.type
_entity_poly.pdbx_seq_one_letter_code
_entity_poly.pdbx_strand_id
1 'polypeptide(L)'
;MEARYRKDYKSEYKVNPDTVTHIVVSNELYGLKKGNAGFVCSHGPKKWRQSKPGDRYILLKFKHNVHVTVVSYAGRSHFVTTELKIRNGMQGLKRPEIVYHCQAINSGLDYGWRRALRPPFGHSFHVLLEGGQKLEEEIHRCHFRSVLGTVDVDIRMTAIDAEICNFRKACAVHEVTPEGIMFDGKEWNFEERYPRLIPKKYLEAKWKPWPRRTSRSSGGQASGRLSSGDVGFTLMMKNEMFGLKRPSVLYRCKAYDKSLRWHVSIPTAEFTWDFEVPPFGTGVVIHRCEFKSSQGTADVEIKTLSMTSTLCGGHLCKYVIRPNGVYFVGFETYYPHNIFLRFLEFVRPVDKLVEPWKAWSPRQLKALRERTNNRTRLHEDNNRTRLHGDEDADEDEKDDD
;
A
#
# COMPACT_ATOMS: atom_id res chain seq x y z
N MET A 1 -22.97 -22.98 36.10
CA MET A 1 -22.01 -24.05 35.73
C MET A 1 -20.65 -23.41 35.40
N GLU A 2 -20.10 -22.62 36.32
CA GLU A 2 -19.10 -21.56 35.99
C GLU A 2 -17.82 -21.66 36.84
N ALA A 3 -17.57 -22.82 37.46
CA ALA A 3 -16.48 -22.99 38.42
C ALA A 3 -15.30 -23.85 37.91
N ARG A 4 -15.26 -24.27 36.64
CA ARG A 4 -14.28 -25.27 36.15
C ARG A 4 -13.07 -24.74 35.36
N TYR A 5 -12.87 -23.42 35.22
CA TYR A 5 -11.74 -22.88 34.42
C TYR A 5 -10.81 -21.94 35.20
N ARG A 6 -10.55 -22.24 36.47
CA ARG A 6 -9.29 -21.83 37.12
C ARG A 6 -8.40 -23.06 37.23
N LYS A 7 -7.73 -23.43 36.14
CA LYS A 7 -6.56 -24.32 36.22
C LYS A 7 -5.34 -23.43 36.40
N ASP A 8 -4.50 -23.75 37.39
CA ASP A 8 -3.19 -23.12 37.54
C ASP A 8 -2.39 -23.34 36.25
N TYR A 9 -2.01 -22.24 35.59
CA TYR A 9 -1.49 -22.19 34.22
C TYR A 9 0.00 -22.59 34.09
N LYS A 10 0.45 -23.57 34.88
CA LYS A 10 1.75 -24.22 34.70
C LYS A 10 1.58 -25.73 34.84
N SER A 11 1.43 -26.40 33.71
CA SER A 11 1.61 -27.84 33.64
C SER A 11 2.77 -28.12 32.69
N GLU A 12 3.96 -28.34 33.24
CA GLU A 12 5.01 -29.04 32.51
C GLU A 12 4.54 -30.49 32.31
N TYR A 13 4.49 -30.95 31.07
CA TYR A 13 4.22 -32.35 30.78
C TYR A 13 5.37 -32.91 29.95
N LYS A 14 5.81 -34.12 30.33
CA LYS A 14 6.82 -34.86 29.59
C LYS A 14 6.14 -35.70 28.55
N VAL A 15 6.56 -35.56 27.29
CA VAL A 15 6.10 -36.38 26.18
C VAL A 15 7.16 -37.44 25.90
N ASN A 16 6.76 -38.71 25.87
CA ASN A 16 7.67 -39.81 25.56
C ASN A 16 8.06 -39.79 24.07
N PRO A 17 9.24 -40.32 23.71
CA PRO A 17 9.60 -40.53 22.32
C PRO A 17 8.55 -41.40 21.64
N ASP A 18 8.38 -41.22 20.34
CA ASP A 18 7.37 -41.84 19.50
C ASP A 18 5.90 -41.46 19.79
N THR A 19 5.65 -40.57 20.75
CA THR A 19 4.30 -40.05 20.98
C THR A 19 3.86 -39.20 19.79
N VAL A 20 2.69 -39.56 19.25
CA VAL A 20 2.03 -38.82 18.18
C VAL A 20 1.08 -37.81 18.78
N THR A 21 1.34 -36.53 18.52
CA THR A 21 0.47 -35.44 18.99
C THR A 21 -0.43 -34.97 17.87
N HIS A 22 -1.71 -34.78 18.21
CA HIS A 22 -2.73 -34.22 17.33
C HIS A 22 -3.14 -32.84 17.84
N ILE A 23 -3.04 -31.82 16.98
CA ILE A 23 -3.67 -30.53 17.24
C ILE A 23 -5.09 -30.61 16.67
N VAL A 24 -6.08 -30.51 17.55
CA VAL A 24 -7.49 -30.67 17.21
C VAL A 24 -8.24 -29.37 17.48
N VAL A 25 -8.98 -28.89 16.48
CA VAL A 25 -9.99 -27.84 16.65
C VAL A 25 -11.36 -28.49 16.75
N SER A 26 -12.11 -28.14 17.77
CA SER A 26 -13.49 -28.61 17.93
C SER A 26 -14.46 -27.44 18.08
N ASN A 27 -15.65 -27.60 17.52
CA ASN A 27 -16.74 -26.64 17.70
C ASN A 27 -17.62 -27.10 18.86
N GLU A 28 -17.46 -26.48 20.03
CA GLU A 28 -18.20 -26.84 21.25
C GLU A 28 -19.49 -26.02 21.43
N LEU A 29 -20.01 -25.36 20.39
CA LEU A 29 -21.18 -24.46 20.45
C LEU A 29 -22.54 -25.21 20.54
N TYR A 30 -22.61 -26.23 21.39
CA TYR A 30 -23.82 -26.99 21.63
C TYR A 30 -24.94 -26.10 22.19
N GLY A 31 -26.19 -26.37 21.79
CA GLY A 31 -27.37 -25.69 22.32
C GLY A 31 -27.67 -24.30 21.75
N LEU A 32 -26.81 -23.75 20.88
CA LEU A 32 -27.09 -22.47 20.22
C LEU A 32 -27.97 -22.65 18.97
N LYS A 33 -29.01 -21.80 18.81
CA LYS A 33 -29.91 -21.79 17.62
C LYS A 33 -29.16 -21.60 16.29
N LYS A 34 -27.94 -21.06 16.31
CA LYS A 34 -27.01 -20.92 15.17
C LYS A 34 -25.56 -21.19 15.59
N GLY A 35 -25.27 -22.40 16.07
CA GLY A 35 -23.92 -22.81 16.50
C GLY A 35 -22.92 -23.13 15.36
N ASN A 36 -23.23 -22.74 14.12
CA ASN A 36 -22.32 -22.96 13.00
C ASN A 36 -21.12 -22.02 13.12
N ALA A 37 -19.92 -22.59 13.12
CA ALA A 37 -18.67 -21.86 13.13
C ALA A 37 -17.89 -22.15 11.85
N GLY A 38 -16.82 -21.42 11.62
CA GLY A 38 -15.84 -21.77 10.59
C GLY A 38 -14.46 -21.30 11.00
N PHE A 39 -13.43 -21.95 10.46
CA PHE A 39 -12.04 -21.59 10.74
C PHE A 39 -11.18 -21.66 9.48
N VAL A 40 -10.10 -20.90 9.49
CA VAL A 40 -9.03 -20.90 8.49
C VAL A 40 -7.72 -20.96 9.24
N CYS A 41 -6.82 -21.86 8.84
CA CYS A 41 -5.46 -21.88 9.38
C CYS A 41 -4.63 -20.80 8.70
N SER A 42 -3.91 -20.01 9.50
CA SER A 42 -3.03 -18.93 9.02
C SER A 42 -1.82 -19.48 8.25
N HIS A 43 -1.32 -20.66 8.63
CA HIS A 43 -0.27 -21.39 7.93
C HIS A 43 -0.85 -22.56 7.12
N GLY A 44 -0.53 -22.61 5.82
CA GLY A 44 -0.99 -23.64 4.89
C GLY A 44 -2.06 -23.16 3.88
N PRO A 45 -2.69 -24.08 3.12
CA PRO A 45 -3.71 -23.70 2.14
C PRO A 45 -4.92 -23.07 2.86
N LYS A 46 -5.16 -21.78 2.59
CA LYS A 46 -6.21 -20.94 3.17
C LYS A 46 -7.61 -21.33 2.66
N LYS A 47 -8.07 -22.52 3.05
CA LYS A 47 -9.43 -23.00 2.75
C LYS A 47 -10.32 -22.75 3.97
N TRP A 48 -11.39 -21.99 3.77
CA TRP A 48 -12.43 -21.81 4.78
C TRP A 48 -13.17 -23.12 5.02
N ARG A 49 -13.23 -23.56 6.28
CA ARG A 49 -13.92 -24.79 6.67
C ARG A 49 -15.09 -24.42 7.57
N GLN A 50 -16.29 -24.76 7.11
CA GLN A 50 -17.49 -24.71 7.95
C GLN A 50 -17.49 -25.88 8.93
N SER A 51 -17.95 -25.63 10.15
CA SER A 51 -18.06 -26.60 11.24
C SER A 51 -19.41 -26.47 11.94
N LYS A 52 -20.05 -27.63 12.18
CA LYS A 52 -21.24 -27.78 13.03
C LYS A 52 -20.82 -28.06 14.48
N PRO A 53 -21.69 -27.76 15.46
CA PRO A 53 -21.44 -28.16 16.85
C PRO A 53 -21.15 -29.66 16.97
N GLY A 54 -20.04 -30.00 17.61
CA GLY A 54 -19.53 -31.36 17.77
C GLY A 54 -18.50 -31.81 16.72
N ASP A 55 -18.31 -31.06 15.64
CA ASP A 55 -17.29 -31.39 14.65
C ASP A 55 -15.88 -31.21 15.24
N ARG A 56 -14.97 -32.14 14.91
CA ARG A 56 -13.56 -32.12 15.33
C ARG A 56 -12.65 -32.25 14.10
N TYR A 57 -11.68 -31.37 13.98
CA TYR A 57 -10.72 -31.32 12.88
C TYR A 57 -9.31 -31.49 13.41
N ILE A 58 -8.61 -32.53 12.94
CA ILE A 58 -7.18 -32.71 13.21
C ILE A 58 -6.42 -31.84 12.20
N LEU A 59 -5.76 -30.79 12.67
CA LEU A 59 -5.06 -29.82 11.82
C LEU A 59 -3.62 -30.26 11.53
N LEU A 60 -2.95 -30.77 12.56
CA LEU A 60 -1.56 -31.17 12.48
C LEU A 60 -1.37 -32.46 13.27
N LYS A 61 -0.60 -33.36 12.68
CA LYS A 61 -0.16 -34.62 13.27
C LYS A 61 1.35 -34.67 13.15
N PHE A 62 2.03 -34.76 14.27
CA PHE A 62 3.49 -34.90 14.28
C PHE A 62 3.93 -35.88 15.37
N LYS A 63 5.03 -36.57 15.09
CA LYS A 63 5.62 -37.59 15.94
C LYS A 63 6.87 -37.00 16.62
N HIS A 64 6.98 -37.17 17.93
CA HIS A 64 8.14 -36.71 18.69
C HIS A 64 9.26 -37.76 18.57
N ASN A 65 10.40 -37.39 17.98
CA ASN A 65 11.53 -38.32 17.78
C ASN A 65 12.53 -38.31 18.95
N VAL A 66 12.33 -37.44 19.94
CA VAL A 66 13.18 -37.25 21.13
C VAL A 66 12.31 -36.88 22.32
N HIS A 67 12.83 -37.04 23.54
CA HIS A 67 12.17 -36.52 24.73
C HIS A 67 12.06 -35.00 24.64
N VAL A 68 10.82 -34.49 24.66
CA VAL A 68 10.54 -33.06 24.64
C VAL A 68 9.85 -32.69 25.94
N THR A 69 10.50 -31.85 26.74
CA THR A 69 9.84 -31.13 27.82
C THR A 69 9.10 -29.96 27.18
N VAL A 70 7.78 -30.10 27.01
CA VAL A 70 6.96 -29.01 26.48
C VAL A 70 6.59 -28.12 27.65
N VAL A 71 7.28 -26.99 27.78
CA VAL A 71 6.89 -25.94 28.71
C VAL A 71 5.90 -25.04 27.98
N SER A 72 4.62 -25.09 28.36
CA SER A 72 3.66 -24.07 27.92
C SER A 72 3.97 -22.78 28.68
N TYR A 73 4.97 -22.04 28.23
CA TYR A 73 5.00 -20.62 28.55
C TYR A 73 3.85 -19.97 27.78
N ALA A 74 2.94 -19.30 28.49
CA ALA A 74 2.26 -18.17 27.89
C ALA A 74 3.30 -17.05 27.69
N GLY A 75 4.28 -17.28 26.80
CA GLY A 75 4.95 -16.19 26.13
C GLY A 75 3.86 -15.39 25.43
N ARG A 76 4.01 -14.06 25.37
CA ARG A 76 3.12 -13.17 24.60
C ARG A 76 2.67 -13.91 23.35
N SER A 77 1.38 -14.19 23.23
CA SER A 77 0.88 -14.84 22.03
C SER A 77 1.35 -13.98 20.86
N HIS A 78 1.90 -14.62 19.84
CA HIS A 78 2.29 -13.91 18.61
C HIS A 78 1.12 -13.13 18.02
N PHE A 79 -0.10 -13.40 18.45
CA PHE A 79 -1.26 -12.61 18.12
C PHE A 79 -2.08 -12.28 19.37
N VAL A 80 -2.55 -11.04 19.46
CA VAL A 80 -3.50 -10.57 20.48
C VAL A 80 -4.78 -10.11 19.78
N THR A 81 -5.92 -10.30 20.42
CA THR A 81 -7.21 -9.86 19.88
C THR A 81 -7.70 -8.63 20.61
N THR A 82 -8.18 -7.63 19.86
CA THR A 82 -8.82 -6.42 20.41
C THR A 82 -10.14 -6.14 19.71
N GLU A 83 -10.86 -5.12 20.17
CA GLU A 83 -12.12 -4.65 19.57
C GLU A 83 -11.96 -3.27 18.95
N LEU A 84 -12.26 -3.15 17.66
CA LEU A 84 -12.46 -1.87 16.99
C LEU A 84 -13.92 -1.43 17.17
N LYS A 85 -14.16 -0.30 17.85
CA LYS A 85 -15.51 0.18 18.19
C LYS A 85 -15.89 1.40 17.36
N ILE A 86 -16.98 1.28 16.61
CA ILE A 86 -17.57 2.38 15.86
C ILE A 86 -18.92 2.72 16.46
N ARG A 87 -19.11 3.97 16.88
CA ARG A 87 -20.34 4.47 17.53
C ARG A 87 -20.99 5.58 16.71
N ASN A 88 -22.30 5.54 16.54
CA ASN A 88 -23.06 6.64 15.95
C ASN A 88 -23.27 7.76 16.99
N GLY A 89 -22.67 8.92 16.76
CA GLY A 89 -22.80 10.15 17.56
C GLY A 89 -23.52 11.28 16.84
N MET A 90 -24.30 10.99 15.78
CA MET A 90 -25.02 11.96 14.93
C MET A 90 -26.23 12.61 15.61
N GLN A 91 -26.03 13.21 16.79
CA GLN A 91 -27.09 13.87 17.56
C GLN A 91 -27.60 15.12 16.84
N GLY A 92 -28.89 15.45 17.04
CA GLY A 92 -29.50 16.68 16.52
C GLY A 92 -29.87 16.66 15.01
N LEU A 93 -29.61 15.57 14.28
CA LEU A 93 -29.98 15.45 12.87
C LEU A 93 -31.33 14.76 12.68
N LYS A 94 -32.14 15.26 11.73
CA LYS A 94 -33.41 14.61 11.32
C LYS A 94 -33.21 13.20 10.76
N ARG A 95 -32.05 12.95 10.13
CA ARG A 95 -31.65 11.64 9.57
C ARG A 95 -30.25 11.27 10.07
N PRO A 96 -30.11 10.72 11.28
CA PRO A 96 -28.81 10.46 11.89
C PRO A 96 -28.23 9.09 11.49
N GLU A 97 -28.81 8.43 10.50
CA GLU A 97 -28.37 7.12 10.03
C GLU A 97 -26.97 7.19 9.44
N ILE A 98 -26.12 6.25 9.86
CA ILE A 98 -24.80 6.02 9.27
C ILE A 98 -24.74 4.62 8.68
N VAL A 99 -24.14 4.52 7.50
CA VAL A 99 -23.83 3.27 6.80
C VAL A 99 -22.33 3.25 6.57
N TYR A 100 -21.68 2.13 6.86
CA TYR A 100 -20.24 2.05 6.68
C TYR A 100 -19.75 0.66 6.32
N HIS A 101 -18.59 0.59 5.68
CA HIS A 101 -17.89 -0.62 5.28
C HIS A 101 -16.46 -0.54 5.78
N CYS A 102 -15.95 -1.59 6.39
CA CYS A 102 -14.58 -1.65 6.90
C CYS A 102 -13.87 -2.88 6.35
N GLN A 103 -12.61 -2.70 5.95
CA GLN A 103 -11.74 -3.78 5.49
C GLN A 103 -10.35 -3.62 6.08
N ALA A 104 -9.79 -4.73 6.57
CA ALA A 104 -8.41 -4.81 7.01
C ALA A 104 -7.48 -4.96 5.78
N ILE A 105 -6.48 -4.09 5.66
CA ILE A 105 -5.62 -4.00 4.48
C ILE A 105 -4.58 -5.12 4.46
N ASN A 106 -3.92 -5.38 5.58
CA ASN A 106 -2.81 -6.33 5.64
C ASN A 106 -3.31 -7.77 5.69
N SER A 107 -4.30 -8.05 6.55
CA SER A 107 -4.93 -9.39 6.63
C SER A 107 -5.92 -9.66 5.48
N GLY A 108 -6.41 -8.62 4.80
CA GLY A 108 -7.43 -8.73 3.75
C GLY A 108 -8.83 -9.07 4.27
N LEU A 109 -9.04 -9.04 5.59
CA LEU A 109 -10.32 -9.37 6.21
C LEU A 109 -11.37 -8.28 5.94
N ASP A 110 -12.47 -8.67 5.29
CA ASP A 110 -13.61 -7.78 5.04
C ASP A 110 -14.67 -7.95 6.15
N TYR A 111 -15.00 -6.85 6.85
CA TYR A 111 -16.01 -6.84 7.90
C TYR A 111 -17.43 -6.60 7.37
N GLY A 112 -17.55 -6.31 6.07
CA GLY A 112 -18.78 -6.09 5.35
C GLY A 112 -19.45 -4.75 5.66
N TRP A 113 -20.63 -4.54 5.06
CA TRP A 113 -21.43 -3.35 5.28
C TRP A 113 -22.22 -3.44 6.58
N ARG A 114 -22.14 -2.37 7.38
CA ARG A 114 -22.90 -2.17 8.61
C ARG A 114 -23.70 -0.88 8.55
N ARG A 115 -24.72 -0.83 9.39
CA ARG A 115 -25.64 0.30 9.50
C ARG A 115 -25.95 0.55 10.96
N ALA A 116 -25.93 1.81 11.38
CA ALA A 116 -26.35 2.25 12.70
C ALA A 116 -27.39 3.36 12.54
N LEU A 117 -28.64 3.04 12.83
CA LEU A 117 -29.81 3.86 12.48
C LEU A 117 -29.93 5.14 13.31
N ARG A 118 -29.54 5.09 14.58
CA ARG A 118 -29.70 6.20 15.54
C ARG A 118 -28.53 6.23 16.53
N PRO A 119 -28.18 7.39 17.10
CA PRO A 119 -27.26 7.46 18.23
C PRO A 119 -27.88 6.80 19.48
N PRO A 120 -27.10 6.12 20.35
CA PRO A 120 -25.66 5.84 20.27
C PRO A 120 -25.34 4.46 19.66
N PHE A 121 -26.17 3.92 18.75
CA PHE A 121 -25.95 2.58 18.21
C PHE A 121 -24.60 2.48 17.47
N GLY A 122 -23.96 1.32 17.55
CA GLY A 122 -22.65 1.09 16.99
C GLY A 122 -22.39 -0.40 16.77
N HIS A 123 -21.23 -0.73 16.21
CA HIS A 123 -20.76 -2.11 16.11
C HIS A 123 -19.32 -2.20 16.61
N SER A 124 -18.98 -3.36 17.17
CA SER A 124 -17.62 -3.72 17.53
C SER A 124 -17.15 -4.84 16.61
N PHE A 125 -15.91 -4.74 16.13
CA PHE A 125 -15.27 -5.76 15.30
C PHE A 125 -14.10 -6.35 16.08
N HIS A 126 -13.96 -7.68 16.06
CA HIS A 126 -12.77 -8.31 16.59
C HIS A 126 -11.63 -8.19 15.59
N VAL A 127 -10.52 -7.66 16.05
CA VAL A 127 -9.29 -7.46 15.30
C VAL A 127 -8.22 -8.38 15.87
N LEU A 128 -7.52 -9.10 14.98
CA LEU A 128 -6.35 -9.90 15.33
C LEU A 128 -5.11 -9.09 15.00
N LEU A 129 -4.23 -8.91 15.99
CA LEU A 129 -3.03 -8.09 15.89
C LEU A 129 -1.82 -8.95 16.16
N GLU A 130 -0.75 -8.80 15.37
CA GLU A 130 0.50 -9.51 15.63
C GLU A 130 1.22 -8.86 16.83
N GLY A 131 1.41 -9.65 17.89
CA GLY A 131 2.17 -9.32 19.08
C GLY A 131 3.55 -9.99 19.10
N GLY A 132 4.48 -9.44 19.88
CA GLY A 132 5.83 -10.02 20.03
C GLY A 132 6.92 -8.98 20.10
N GLN A 133 8.09 -9.27 19.52
CA GLN A 133 9.23 -8.35 19.43
C GLN A 133 9.06 -7.30 18.32
N LYS A 134 8.15 -7.53 17.36
CA LYS A 134 7.84 -6.62 16.26
C LYS A 134 6.41 -6.11 16.45
N LEU A 135 6.26 -4.81 16.56
CA LEU A 135 4.96 -4.14 16.59
C LEU A 135 4.55 -3.90 15.15
N GLU A 136 3.78 -4.83 14.58
CA GLU A 136 3.17 -4.62 13.28
C GLU A 136 1.81 -3.92 13.44
N GLU A 137 1.58 -2.91 12.61
CA GLU A 137 0.31 -2.19 12.54
C GLU A 137 -0.67 -2.95 11.64
N GLU A 138 -1.90 -3.17 12.10
CA GLU A 138 -3.02 -3.57 11.25
C GLU A 138 -3.80 -2.31 10.88
N ILE A 139 -4.02 -2.09 9.58
CA ILE A 139 -4.74 -0.92 9.06
C ILE A 139 -6.14 -1.35 8.63
N HIS A 140 -7.15 -0.69 9.18
CA HIS A 140 -8.55 -0.87 8.85
C HIS A 140 -9.08 0.35 8.09
N ARG A 141 -9.31 0.18 6.79
CA ARG A 141 -9.92 1.21 5.96
C ARG A 141 -11.43 1.15 6.09
N CYS A 142 -12.03 2.21 6.61
CA CYS A 142 -13.46 2.32 6.80
C CYS A 142 -14.05 3.46 5.96
N HIS A 143 -15.05 3.13 5.15
CA HIS A 143 -15.82 4.07 4.33
C HIS A 143 -17.21 4.29 4.95
N PHE A 144 -17.52 5.54 5.30
CA PHE A 144 -18.76 5.97 5.94
C PHE A 144 -19.63 6.80 4.99
N ARG A 145 -20.95 6.67 5.15
CA ARG A 145 -21.99 7.41 4.43
C ARG A 145 -23.06 7.87 5.41
N SER A 146 -23.49 9.11 5.27
CA SER A 146 -24.62 9.67 6.04
C SER A 146 -25.37 10.71 5.20
N VAL A 147 -26.37 11.35 5.80
CA VAL A 147 -27.04 12.53 5.19
C VAL A 147 -26.06 13.67 4.88
N LEU A 148 -24.96 13.79 5.62
CA LEU A 148 -23.99 14.88 5.45
C LEU A 148 -23.02 14.65 4.28
N GLY A 149 -22.83 13.39 3.86
CA GLY A 149 -21.88 13.06 2.82
C GLY A 149 -21.22 11.71 3.02
N THR A 150 -19.96 11.61 2.60
CA THR A 150 -19.11 10.43 2.75
C THR A 150 -17.81 10.75 3.47
N VAL A 151 -17.26 9.80 4.22
CA VAL A 151 -15.94 9.92 4.88
C VAL A 151 -15.16 8.63 4.72
N ASP A 152 -13.87 8.74 4.48
CA ASP A 152 -12.93 7.63 4.52
C ASP A 152 -11.98 7.85 5.70
N VAL A 153 -11.74 6.82 6.51
CA VAL A 153 -10.78 6.85 7.62
C VAL A 153 -9.99 5.55 7.65
N ASP A 154 -8.68 5.66 7.82
CA ASP A 154 -7.78 4.53 8.02
C ASP A 154 -7.47 4.43 9.51
N ILE A 155 -8.06 3.45 10.19
CA ILE A 155 -7.87 3.21 11.62
C ILE A 155 -6.70 2.25 11.78
N ARG A 156 -5.66 2.69 12.49
CA ARG A 156 -4.46 1.89 12.73
C ARG A 156 -4.51 1.30 14.13
N MET A 157 -4.24 0.01 14.24
CA MET A 157 -4.22 -0.70 15.51
C MET A 157 -2.97 -1.55 15.64
N THR A 158 -2.45 -1.66 16.85
CA THR A 158 -1.26 -2.43 17.22
C THR A 158 -1.53 -3.28 18.45
N ALA A 159 -0.65 -4.23 18.75
CA ALA A 159 -0.74 -5.03 19.97
C ALA A 159 -0.79 -4.18 21.26
N ILE A 160 -0.26 -2.95 21.26
CA ILE A 160 -0.37 -2.01 22.38
C ILE A 160 -1.83 -1.61 22.61
N ASP A 161 -2.59 -1.37 21.54
CA ASP A 161 -4.01 -1.00 21.64
C ASP A 161 -4.85 -2.13 22.26
N ALA A 162 -4.46 -3.38 22.02
CA ALA A 162 -5.06 -4.53 22.72
C ALA A 162 -4.76 -4.49 24.23
N GLU A 163 -3.53 -4.15 24.62
CA GLU A 163 -3.16 -3.99 26.03
C GLU A 163 -3.95 -2.84 26.70
N ILE A 164 -4.18 -1.74 25.98
CA ILE A 164 -5.02 -0.62 26.45
C ILE A 164 -6.48 -1.06 26.59
N CYS A 165 -7.03 -1.74 25.58
CA CYS A 165 -8.42 -2.19 25.55
C CYS A 165 -8.74 -3.27 26.61
N ASN A 166 -7.75 -4.06 27.06
CA ASN A 166 -7.92 -5.01 28.17
C ASN A 166 -8.44 -4.33 29.45
N PHE A 167 -8.07 -3.07 29.67
CA PHE A 167 -8.72 -2.23 30.65
C PHE A 167 -10.05 -1.74 30.05
N ARG A 168 -11.13 -2.55 30.14
CA ARG A 168 -12.46 -2.38 29.47
C ARG A 168 -13.03 -0.96 29.28
N LYS A 169 -12.59 0.03 30.07
CA LYS A 169 -12.98 1.46 30.01
C LYS A 169 -12.01 2.37 29.23
N ALA A 170 -10.93 1.83 28.65
CA ALA A 170 -9.86 2.59 27.99
C ALA A 170 -9.77 2.31 26.48
N CYS A 171 -10.58 1.38 25.96
CA CYS A 171 -10.56 1.05 24.54
C CYS A 171 -11.05 2.23 23.69
N ALA A 172 -10.33 2.52 22.61
CA ALA A 172 -10.68 3.58 21.70
C ALA A 172 -12.06 3.34 21.06
N VAL A 173 -12.80 4.43 20.89
CA VAL A 173 -14.09 4.48 20.22
C VAL A 173 -14.02 5.51 19.11
N HIS A 174 -14.34 5.09 17.89
CA HIS A 174 -14.47 5.96 16.73
C HIS A 174 -15.92 6.42 16.64
N GLU A 175 -16.17 7.63 17.13
CA GLU A 175 -17.50 8.23 17.22
C GLU A 175 -17.81 9.06 15.98
N VAL A 176 -18.87 8.69 15.26
CA VAL A 176 -19.32 9.37 14.05
C VAL A 176 -20.24 10.53 14.41
N THR A 177 -19.73 11.76 14.32
CA THR A 177 -20.42 13.00 14.70
C THR A 177 -20.76 13.85 13.46
N PRO A 178 -21.56 14.91 13.62
CA PRO A 178 -21.82 15.84 12.51
C PRO A 178 -20.57 16.55 11.96
N GLU A 179 -19.50 16.67 12.76
CA GLU A 179 -18.22 17.25 12.34
C GLU A 179 -17.38 16.27 11.52
N GLY A 180 -17.52 14.96 11.79
CA GLY A 180 -16.76 13.91 11.14
C GLY A 180 -16.62 12.66 12.00
N ILE A 181 -15.50 11.95 11.87
CA ILE A 181 -15.16 10.79 12.70
C ILE A 181 -14.22 11.27 13.80
N MET A 182 -14.63 11.11 15.05
CA MET A 182 -13.88 11.50 16.24
C MET A 182 -13.25 10.27 16.88
N PHE A 183 -11.95 10.33 17.16
CA PHE A 183 -11.30 9.40 18.07
C PHE A 183 -11.65 9.80 19.51
N ASP A 184 -12.07 8.84 20.32
CA ASP A 184 -12.29 9.00 21.76
C ASP A 184 -11.68 7.78 22.48
N GLY A 185 -10.51 7.95 23.07
CA GLY A 185 -9.74 6.85 23.64
C GLY A 185 -8.64 7.32 24.58
N LYS A 186 -7.81 6.37 25.03
CA LYS A 186 -6.58 6.67 25.75
C LYS A 186 -5.38 6.31 24.89
N GLU A 187 -4.38 7.16 24.89
CA GLU A 187 -3.09 6.91 24.24
C GLU A 187 -1.99 6.97 25.31
N TRP A 188 -0.89 6.25 25.07
CA TRP A 188 0.28 6.34 25.94
C TRP A 188 0.98 7.68 25.73
N ASN A 189 1.17 8.43 26.81
CA ASN A 189 2.10 9.56 26.83
C ASN A 189 3.48 9.08 27.27
N PHE A 190 4.47 9.29 26.41
CA PHE A 190 5.87 8.92 26.62
C PHE A 190 6.76 10.12 27.03
N GLU A 191 6.16 11.29 27.33
CA GLU A 191 6.90 12.47 27.79
C GLU A 191 7.47 12.31 29.21
N GLU A 192 6.81 11.51 30.06
CA GLU A 192 7.25 11.22 31.43
C GLU A 192 8.07 9.93 31.51
N ARG A 193 8.96 9.82 32.52
CA ARG A 193 9.84 8.65 32.76
C ARG A 193 9.08 7.33 32.89
N TYR A 194 7.85 7.38 33.38
CA TYR A 194 6.92 6.25 33.41
C TYR A 194 5.76 6.58 32.49
N PRO A 195 5.57 5.85 31.37
CA PRO A 195 4.47 6.10 30.45
C PRO A 195 3.14 6.05 31.19
N ARG A 196 2.25 6.99 30.88
CA ARG A 196 0.91 7.06 31.47
C ARG A 196 -0.13 7.10 30.36
N LEU A 197 -1.27 6.46 30.59
CA LEU A 197 -2.41 6.50 29.69
C LEU A 197 -3.19 7.80 29.88
N ILE A 198 -3.17 8.66 28.86
CA ILE A 198 -3.86 9.95 28.87
C ILE A 198 -5.09 9.89 27.95
N PRO A 199 -6.26 10.39 28.37
CA PRO A 199 -7.41 10.51 27.49
C PRO A 199 -7.12 11.50 26.35
N LYS A 200 -7.40 11.07 25.12
CA LYS A 200 -7.25 11.86 23.90
C LYS A 200 -8.57 11.84 23.13
N LYS A 201 -8.96 13.02 22.66
CA LYS A 201 -10.12 13.21 21.80
C LYS A 201 -9.77 14.17 20.67
N TYR A 202 -9.87 13.71 19.43
CA TYR A 202 -9.54 14.51 18.26
C TYR A 202 -10.33 14.03 17.03
N LEU A 203 -10.37 14.89 16.01
CA LEU A 203 -11.07 14.63 14.76
C LEU A 203 -10.14 13.86 13.80
N GLU A 204 -10.50 12.62 13.46
CA GLU A 204 -9.74 11.77 12.55
C GLU A 204 -10.00 12.12 11.09
N ALA A 205 -11.26 12.39 10.73
CA ALA A 205 -11.65 12.66 9.35
C ALA A 205 -12.92 13.53 9.28
N LYS A 206 -13.03 14.39 8.26
CA LYS A 206 -14.16 15.31 8.02
C LYS A 206 -15.07 14.82 6.90
N TRP A 207 -16.37 15.12 7.00
CA TRP A 207 -17.36 14.86 5.95
C TRP A 207 -16.99 15.51 4.61
N LYS A 208 -16.94 14.69 3.55
CA LYS A 208 -16.97 15.16 2.16
C LYS A 208 -18.44 15.27 1.75
N PRO A 209 -18.96 16.46 1.40
CA PRO A 209 -20.38 16.63 1.08
C PRO A 209 -20.77 15.81 -0.15
N TRP A 210 -22.05 15.41 -0.23
CA TRP A 210 -22.56 14.75 -1.43
C TRP A 210 -22.36 15.64 -2.67
N PRO A 211 -21.99 15.06 -3.83
CA PRO A 211 -21.91 15.81 -5.08
C PRO A 211 -23.27 16.47 -5.36
N ARG A 212 -23.26 17.78 -5.64
CA ARG A 212 -24.49 18.52 -5.98
C ARG A 212 -25.09 17.91 -7.25
N ARG A 213 -26.36 17.49 -7.18
CA ARG A 213 -27.11 17.08 -8.37
C ARG A 213 -27.32 18.31 -9.25
N THR A 214 -26.57 18.44 -10.34
CA THR A 214 -26.85 19.43 -11.37
C THR A 214 -28.13 19.02 -12.10
N SER A 215 -29.18 19.84 -11.98
CA SER A 215 -30.36 19.72 -12.83
C SER A 215 -29.94 20.01 -14.27
N ARG A 216 -30.16 19.04 -15.16
CA ARG A 216 -29.95 19.17 -16.60
C ARG A 216 -30.75 20.38 -17.14
N SER A 217 -30.06 21.41 -17.61
CA SER A 217 -30.54 22.24 -18.72
C SER A 217 -29.45 22.29 -19.79
N SER A 218 -29.92 22.20 -21.02
CA SER A 218 -29.22 22.01 -22.28
C SER A 218 -28.18 23.06 -22.65
N GLY A 219 -27.14 22.61 -23.35
CA GLY A 219 -26.53 23.36 -24.46
C GLY A 219 -25.11 23.88 -24.23
N GLY A 220 -24.18 23.49 -25.12
CA GLY A 220 -22.95 24.24 -25.39
C GLY A 220 -21.65 23.55 -24.99
N GLN A 221 -20.97 22.96 -25.98
CA GLN A 221 -19.59 22.49 -25.89
C GLN A 221 -18.64 23.64 -25.56
N ALA A 222 -17.80 23.47 -24.54
CA ALA A 222 -16.40 23.93 -24.55
C ALA A 222 -15.62 23.19 -23.45
N SER A 223 -14.43 22.77 -23.83
CA SER A 223 -13.45 21.98 -23.08
C SER A 223 -13.04 22.59 -21.73
N GLY A 224 -12.86 21.71 -20.73
CA GLY A 224 -12.13 22.04 -19.50
C GLY A 224 -12.44 21.07 -18.36
N ARG A 225 -11.88 19.86 -18.42
CA ARG A 225 -11.86 18.92 -17.28
C ARG A 225 -11.17 19.61 -16.10
N LEU A 226 -11.94 19.97 -15.08
CA LEU A 226 -11.44 20.24 -13.73
C LEU A 226 -11.78 19.04 -12.86
N SER A 227 -10.78 18.15 -12.75
CA SER A 227 -10.79 16.94 -11.94
C SER A 227 -10.75 17.29 -10.46
N SER A 228 -11.50 16.53 -9.67
CA SER A 228 -11.65 16.69 -8.24
C SER A 228 -10.43 16.19 -7.48
N GLY A 229 -9.86 17.02 -6.60
CA GLY A 229 -9.20 16.59 -5.36
C GLY A 229 -7.89 15.77 -5.45
N ASP A 230 -7.39 15.44 -6.63
CA ASP A 230 -6.09 14.78 -6.77
C ASP A 230 -4.94 15.78 -6.61
N VAL A 231 -3.85 15.34 -5.97
CA VAL A 231 -2.64 16.13 -5.81
C VAL A 231 -1.80 15.93 -7.06
N GLY A 232 -1.59 17.01 -7.82
CA GLY A 232 -0.68 16.98 -8.97
C GLY A 232 0.76 16.74 -8.53
N PHE A 233 1.41 15.77 -9.14
CA PHE A 233 2.83 15.51 -9.02
C PHE A 233 3.49 15.53 -10.39
N THR A 234 4.73 15.96 -10.42
CA THR A 234 5.58 15.97 -11.62
C THR A 234 6.80 15.09 -11.38
N LEU A 235 7.02 14.11 -12.23
CA LEU A 235 8.28 13.37 -12.29
C LEU A 235 9.20 14.04 -13.29
N MET A 236 10.36 14.52 -12.84
CA MET A 236 11.42 15.05 -13.71
C MET A 236 12.52 14.02 -13.87
N MET A 237 12.84 13.69 -15.12
CA MET A 237 14.00 12.89 -15.51
C MET A 237 15.01 13.82 -16.16
N LYS A 238 16.22 13.89 -15.61
CA LYS A 238 17.34 14.68 -16.16
C LYS A 238 18.48 13.75 -16.56
N ASN A 239 18.98 13.90 -17.79
CA ASN A 239 20.14 13.16 -18.24
C ASN A 239 21.45 13.93 -17.96
N GLU A 240 22.32 13.35 -17.15
CA GLU A 240 23.65 13.83 -16.77
C GLU A 240 24.76 12.82 -17.15
N MET A 241 24.57 12.09 -18.25
CA MET A 241 25.54 11.12 -18.80
C MET A 241 26.75 11.82 -19.47
N PHE A 242 27.34 12.81 -18.81
CA PHE A 242 28.47 13.58 -19.34
C PHE A 242 29.73 12.70 -19.48
N GLY A 243 30.59 13.05 -20.43
CA GLY A 243 31.90 12.39 -20.63
C GLY A 243 31.86 11.01 -21.29
N LEU A 244 30.69 10.51 -21.70
CA LEU A 244 30.56 9.22 -22.39
C LEU A 244 30.52 9.37 -23.92
N LYS A 245 31.13 8.42 -24.65
CA LYS A 245 31.06 8.38 -26.13
C LYS A 245 29.64 8.30 -26.69
N ARG A 246 28.71 7.71 -25.93
CA ARG A 246 27.29 7.58 -26.29
C ARG A 246 26.42 7.93 -25.08
N PRO A 247 26.16 9.22 -24.86
CA PRO A 247 25.51 9.67 -23.63
C PRO A 247 23.98 9.71 -23.72
N SER A 248 23.41 9.25 -24.83
CA SER A 248 21.97 9.15 -25.03
C SER A 248 21.38 8.02 -24.17
N VAL A 249 20.26 8.30 -23.52
CA VAL A 249 19.49 7.32 -22.77
C VAL A 249 18.11 7.19 -23.39
N LEU A 250 17.69 5.95 -23.65
CA LEU A 250 16.34 5.63 -24.06
C LEU A 250 15.58 5.14 -22.84
N TYR A 251 14.43 5.74 -22.52
CA TYR A 251 13.61 5.25 -21.42
C TYR A 251 12.12 5.30 -21.72
N ARG A 252 11.37 4.52 -20.95
CA ARG A 252 9.92 4.45 -21.02
C ARG A 252 9.36 4.19 -19.63
N CYS A 253 8.43 5.04 -19.19
CA CYS A 253 7.70 4.81 -17.96
C CYS A 253 6.25 4.41 -18.22
N LYS A 254 5.72 3.52 -17.38
CA LYS A 254 4.33 3.08 -17.39
C LYS A 254 3.73 3.24 -16.00
N ALA A 255 2.50 3.77 -15.92
CA ALA A 255 1.74 3.84 -14.68
C ALA A 255 0.26 3.53 -14.99
N TYR A 256 -0.31 2.59 -14.23
CA TYR A 256 -1.68 2.09 -14.44
C TYR A 256 -1.95 1.72 -15.92
N ASP A 257 -2.77 2.53 -16.59
CA ASP A 257 -3.27 2.45 -17.97
C ASP A 257 -2.65 3.50 -18.91
N LYS A 258 -1.78 4.37 -18.37
CA LYS A 258 -0.99 5.34 -19.15
C LYS A 258 0.43 4.81 -19.35
N SER A 259 0.81 4.62 -20.61
CA SER A 259 2.19 4.31 -20.99
C SER A 259 2.78 5.44 -21.80
N LEU A 260 3.94 5.94 -21.38
CA LEU A 260 4.71 6.84 -22.21
C LEU A 260 5.27 6.08 -23.41
N ARG A 261 5.45 6.77 -24.53
CA ARG A 261 6.25 6.24 -25.64
C ARG A 261 7.71 6.15 -25.20
N TRP A 262 8.52 5.45 -25.99
CA TRP A 262 9.96 5.48 -25.76
C TRP A 262 10.48 6.89 -26.02
N HIS A 263 11.15 7.48 -25.02
CA HIS A 263 11.77 8.79 -25.10
C HIS A 263 13.28 8.63 -25.21
N VAL A 264 13.88 9.36 -26.15
CA VAL A 264 15.34 9.51 -26.26
C VAL A 264 15.71 10.79 -25.54
N SER A 265 16.59 10.70 -24.56
CA SER A 265 17.13 11.84 -23.83
C SER A 265 18.62 11.99 -24.08
N ILE A 266 19.03 13.19 -24.44
CA ILE A 266 20.43 13.62 -24.60
C ILE A 266 20.89 14.32 -23.32
N PRO A 267 22.21 14.46 -23.07
CA PRO A 267 22.70 15.18 -21.90
C PRO A 267 22.06 16.56 -21.78
N THR A 268 21.77 16.99 -20.56
CA THR A 268 21.03 18.21 -20.20
C THR A 268 19.54 18.22 -20.54
N ALA A 269 19.03 17.25 -21.31
CA ALA A 269 17.59 17.16 -21.55
C ALA A 269 16.85 16.82 -20.24
N GLU A 270 15.81 17.59 -19.98
CA GLU A 270 14.88 17.40 -18.89
C GLU A 270 13.53 17.00 -19.47
N PHE A 271 12.95 15.96 -18.90
CA PHE A 271 11.62 15.50 -19.25
C PHE A 271 10.75 15.48 -18.02
N THR A 272 9.60 16.10 -18.12
CA THR A 272 8.60 16.14 -17.06
C THR A 272 7.40 15.30 -17.44
N TRP A 273 6.85 14.59 -16.46
CA TRP A 273 5.60 13.87 -16.59
C TRP A 273 4.70 14.19 -15.42
N ASP A 274 3.58 14.85 -15.73
CA ASP A 274 2.56 15.19 -14.76
C ASP A 274 1.55 14.05 -14.59
N PHE A 275 1.20 13.78 -13.35
CA PHE A 275 0.21 12.78 -12.97
C PHE A 275 -0.48 13.19 -11.68
N GLU A 276 -1.63 12.58 -11.45
CA GLU A 276 -2.49 12.85 -10.31
C GLU A 276 -2.31 11.72 -9.29
N VAL A 277 -2.08 12.09 -8.04
CA VAL A 277 -1.94 11.17 -6.90
C VAL A 277 -3.13 11.37 -5.97
N PRO A 278 -3.82 10.29 -5.55
CA PRO A 278 -4.89 10.41 -4.58
C PRO A 278 -4.40 11.08 -3.28
N PRO A 279 -5.20 11.99 -2.70
CA PRO A 279 -4.78 12.73 -1.51
C PRO A 279 -4.67 11.83 -0.27
N PHE A 280 -3.82 12.23 0.68
CA PHE A 280 -3.65 11.64 2.03
C PHE A 280 -3.22 10.16 2.10
N GLY A 281 -2.34 9.69 1.21
CA GLY A 281 -1.74 8.35 1.28
C GLY A 281 -2.74 7.20 1.02
N THR A 282 -3.94 7.54 0.53
CA THR A 282 -5.04 6.60 0.29
C THR A 282 -4.78 5.66 -0.91
N GLY A 283 -3.82 6.02 -1.77
CA GLY A 283 -3.36 5.21 -2.89
C GLY A 283 -1.90 5.47 -3.24
N VAL A 284 -1.24 4.48 -3.83
CA VAL A 284 0.14 4.57 -4.33
C VAL A 284 0.10 4.55 -5.85
N VAL A 285 0.62 5.59 -6.49
CA VAL A 285 0.88 5.56 -7.93
C VAL A 285 2.24 4.91 -8.15
N ILE A 286 2.26 3.82 -8.90
CA ILE A 286 3.49 3.08 -9.21
C ILE A 286 3.86 3.34 -10.68
N HIS A 287 5.03 3.96 -10.89
CA HIS A 287 5.63 4.14 -12.21
C HIS A 287 6.74 3.12 -12.39
N ARG A 288 6.63 2.27 -13.41
CA ARG A 288 7.70 1.36 -13.83
C ARG A 288 8.43 1.98 -15.00
N CYS A 289 9.67 2.37 -14.78
CA CYS A 289 10.52 3.01 -15.77
C CYS A 289 11.62 2.06 -16.22
N GLU A 290 11.65 1.76 -17.51
CA GLU A 290 12.69 0.96 -18.16
C GLU A 290 13.69 1.91 -18.83
N PHE A 291 14.98 1.78 -18.52
CA PHE A 291 16.07 2.59 -19.07
C PHE A 291 17.06 1.73 -19.86
N LYS A 292 17.56 2.27 -20.97
CA LYS A 292 18.53 1.65 -21.86
C LYS A 292 19.57 2.68 -22.28
N SER A 293 20.84 2.37 -22.07
CA SER A 293 21.95 3.23 -22.46
C SER A 293 23.13 2.40 -22.96
N SER A 294 24.22 3.06 -23.37
CA SER A 294 25.46 2.35 -23.67
C SER A 294 26.06 1.63 -22.47
N GLN A 295 25.71 2.04 -21.24
CA GLN A 295 26.23 1.44 -20.00
C GLN A 295 25.47 0.18 -19.59
N GLY A 296 24.20 0.04 -20.01
CA GLY A 296 23.40 -1.09 -19.59
C GLY A 296 21.90 -0.85 -19.70
N THR A 297 21.17 -1.66 -18.94
CA THR A 297 19.73 -1.52 -18.69
C THR A 297 19.50 -1.25 -17.21
N ALA A 298 18.52 -0.43 -16.87
CA ALA A 298 18.08 -0.23 -15.49
C ALA A 298 16.56 -0.21 -15.44
N ASP A 299 15.98 -0.85 -14.44
CA ASP A 299 14.53 -0.90 -14.24
C ASP A 299 14.21 -0.30 -12.88
N VAL A 300 13.49 0.81 -12.87
CA VAL A 300 13.19 1.56 -11.65
C VAL A 300 11.69 1.53 -11.38
N GLU A 301 11.31 1.10 -10.18
CA GLU A 301 9.94 1.21 -9.70
C GLU A 301 9.82 2.43 -8.77
N ILE A 302 9.14 3.47 -9.24
CA ILE A 302 8.92 4.72 -8.51
C ILE A 302 7.54 4.66 -7.88
N LYS A 303 7.47 4.76 -6.55
CA LYS A 303 6.23 4.75 -5.78
C LYS A 303 5.96 6.14 -5.25
N THR A 304 4.85 6.72 -5.66
CA THR A 304 4.44 8.07 -5.25
C THR A 304 3.12 8.00 -4.49
N LEU A 305 3.11 8.60 -3.31
CA LEU A 305 1.97 8.81 -2.42
C LEU A 305 1.92 10.30 -2.06
N SER A 306 0.82 10.78 -1.49
CA SER A 306 0.69 12.22 -1.19
C SER A 306 1.79 12.77 -0.27
N MET A 307 2.35 11.95 0.63
CA MET A 307 3.47 12.33 1.51
C MET A 307 4.84 12.29 0.82
N THR A 308 4.93 11.74 -0.40
CA THR A 308 6.18 11.73 -1.17
C THR A 308 6.65 13.14 -1.52
N SER A 309 5.78 14.15 -1.43
CA SER A 309 6.18 15.55 -1.61
C SER A 309 7.24 16.00 -0.60
N THR A 310 7.22 15.49 0.62
CA THR A 310 8.25 15.77 1.63
C THR A 310 9.61 15.22 1.21
N LEU A 311 9.65 14.03 0.60
CA LEU A 311 10.88 13.43 0.10
C LEU A 311 11.36 14.12 -1.18
N CYS A 312 10.46 14.65 -2.00
CA CYS A 312 10.81 15.32 -3.24
C CYS A 312 11.14 16.83 -3.05
N GLY A 313 10.92 17.38 -1.85
CA GLY A 313 11.08 18.82 -1.60
C GLY A 313 9.96 19.67 -2.21
N GLY A 314 8.78 19.06 -2.43
CA GLY A 314 7.63 19.64 -3.12
C GLY A 314 6.95 18.61 -4.02
N HIS A 315 6.12 19.07 -4.95
CA HIS A 315 5.39 18.20 -5.89
C HIS A 315 6.22 17.73 -7.09
N LEU A 316 7.52 18.06 -7.13
CA LEU A 316 8.45 17.72 -8.20
C LEU A 316 9.46 16.69 -7.73
N CYS A 317 9.33 15.45 -8.18
CA CYS A 317 10.28 14.39 -7.87
C CYS A 317 11.37 14.30 -8.95
N LYS A 318 12.62 14.60 -8.57
CA LYS A 318 13.75 14.67 -9.50
C LYS A 318 14.57 13.39 -9.51
N TYR A 319 14.72 12.83 -10.70
CA TYR A 319 15.57 11.69 -10.99
C TYR A 319 16.65 12.08 -11.99
N VAL A 320 17.88 11.69 -11.69
CA VAL A 320 19.06 12.07 -12.46
C VAL A 320 19.75 10.82 -12.98
N ILE A 321 19.93 10.73 -14.29
CA ILE A 321 20.54 9.58 -14.95
C ILE A 321 22.02 9.87 -15.17
N ARG A 322 22.89 9.08 -14.54
CA ARG A 322 24.35 9.27 -14.52
C ARG A 322 25.09 8.02 -14.99
N PRO A 323 26.40 8.11 -15.29
CA PRO A 323 27.18 6.96 -15.79
C PRO A 323 27.11 5.69 -14.95
N ASN A 324 26.84 5.83 -13.64
CA ASN A 324 26.80 4.71 -12.70
C ASN A 324 25.38 4.14 -12.48
N GLY A 325 24.33 4.87 -12.86
CA GLY A 325 22.95 4.44 -12.71
C GLY A 325 21.96 5.60 -12.60
N VAL A 326 20.77 5.31 -12.07
CA VAL A 326 19.71 6.29 -11.87
C VAL A 326 19.68 6.73 -10.41
N TYR A 327 19.73 8.03 -10.18
CA TYR A 327 19.75 8.65 -8.87
C TYR A 327 18.41 9.34 -8.58
N PHE A 328 17.99 9.29 -7.32
CA PHE A 328 16.94 10.13 -6.77
C PHE A 328 17.60 11.31 -6.06
N VAL A 329 17.21 12.52 -6.45
CA VAL A 329 17.67 13.78 -5.84
C VAL A 329 16.51 14.40 -5.10
N GLY A 330 16.63 14.44 -3.79
CA GLY A 330 15.58 14.91 -2.91
C GLY A 330 16.00 14.77 -1.47
N PHE A 331 15.14 14.19 -0.66
CA PHE A 331 15.34 14.02 0.76
C PHE A 331 15.03 12.59 1.21
N GLU A 332 15.71 12.14 2.25
CA GLU A 332 15.47 10.86 2.92
C GLU A 332 15.18 11.10 4.39
N THR A 333 14.20 10.37 4.92
CA THR A 333 13.94 10.33 6.36
C THR A 333 14.99 9.47 7.04
N TYR A 334 15.62 10.01 8.08
CA TYR A 334 16.56 9.26 8.90
C TYR A 334 16.27 9.48 10.38
N TYR A 335 16.55 8.44 11.15
CA TYR A 335 16.37 8.41 12.60
C TYR A 335 17.77 8.34 13.22
N PRO A 336 18.38 9.46 13.63
CA PRO A 336 19.65 9.41 14.33
C PRO A 336 19.47 8.61 15.62
N HIS A 337 20.41 7.71 15.91
CA HIS A 337 20.31 6.84 17.08
C HIS A 337 20.19 7.65 18.38
N ASN A 338 19.07 7.40 19.06
CA ASN A 338 18.83 7.43 20.50
C ASN A 338 19.63 8.44 21.34
N ILE A 339 19.40 9.72 21.12
CA ILE A 339 19.63 10.73 22.16
C ILE A 339 18.26 10.96 22.83
N PHE A 340 18.03 10.30 23.97
CA PHE A 340 16.82 10.39 24.82
C PHE A 340 15.50 9.75 24.34
N LEU A 341 15.52 8.57 23.70
CA LEU A 341 14.31 7.74 23.47
C LEU A 341 13.17 8.40 22.65
N ARG A 342 13.45 9.49 21.92
CA ARG A 342 12.52 10.12 20.96
C ARG A 342 12.99 9.84 19.52
N PHE A 343 12.11 9.26 18.70
CA PHE A 343 12.30 9.16 17.25
C PHE A 343 11.94 10.50 16.63
N LEU A 344 12.91 11.41 16.54
CA LEU A 344 12.75 12.61 15.73
C LEU A 344 12.96 12.23 14.27
N GLU A 345 11.92 12.40 13.45
CA GLU A 345 12.01 12.25 12.01
C GLU A 345 12.76 13.45 11.43
N PHE A 346 14.02 13.24 11.10
CA PHE A 346 14.80 14.23 10.39
C PHE A 346 14.82 13.92 8.90
N VAL A 347 14.80 14.98 8.12
CA VAL A 347 14.82 14.93 6.66
C VAL A 347 16.15 15.55 6.24
N ARG A 348 16.99 14.78 5.56
CA ARG A 348 18.26 15.30 5.01
C ARG A 348 18.25 15.25 3.49
N PRO A 349 18.89 16.21 2.81
CA PRO A 349 19.06 16.12 1.37
C PRO A 349 19.91 14.90 1.04
N VAL A 350 19.49 14.16 0.01
CA VAL A 350 20.20 12.99 -0.48
C VAL A 350 20.29 13.00 -2.00
N ASP A 351 21.39 12.44 -2.47
CA ASP A 351 21.60 12.05 -3.86
C ASP A 351 21.84 10.54 -3.85
N LYS A 352 20.75 9.77 -3.95
CA LYS A 352 20.73 8.34 -3.66
C LYS A 352 20.69 7.56 -4.96
N LEU A 353 21.66 6.67 -5.16
CA LEU A 353 21.61 5.69 -6.25
C LEU A 353 20.43 4.73 -6.01
N VAL A 354 19.44 4.78 -6.88
CA VAL A 354 18.22 3.96 -6.79
C VAL A 354 18.43 2.63 -7.49
N GLU A 355 18.99 2.68 -8.71
CA GLU A 355 19.25 1.48 -9.50
C GLU A 355 20.55 1.66 -10.29
N PRO A 356 21.57 0.80 -10.07
CA PRO A 356 22.78 0.78 -10.89
C PRO A 356 22.49 0.22 -12.28
N TRP A 357 23.34 0.55 -13.26
CA TRP A 357 23.25 -0.08 -14.57
C TRP A 357 23.52 -1.58 -14.48
N LYS A 358 22.58 -2.39 -14.96
CA LYS A 358 22.80 -3.82 -15.19
C LYS A 358 23.43 -4.00 -16.57
N ALA A 359 24.50 -4.78 -16.63
CA ALA A 359 25.15 -5.11 -17.88
C ALA A 359 24.16 -5.76 -18.85
N TRP A 360 24.30 -5.45 -20.14
CA TRP A 360 23.49 -6.07 -21.18
C TRP A 360 23.70 -7.58 -21.21
N SER A 361 22.62 -8.35 -21.19
CA SER A 361 22.72 -9.80 -21.34
C SER A 361 23.26 -10.18 -22.74
N PRO A 362 23.97 -11.31 -22.89
CA PRO A 362 24.47 -11.79 -24.19
C PRO A 362 23.37 -11.90 -25.26
N ARG A 363 22.15 -12.29 -24.86
CA ARG A 363 20.98 -12.37 -25.75
C ARG A 363 20.52 -11.00 -26.24
N GLN A 364 20.51 -9.99 -25.36
CA GLN A 364 20.14 -8.62 -25.73
C GLN A 364 21.20 -7.97 -26.63
N LEU A 365 22.48 -8.22 -26.37
CA LEU A 365 23.57 -7.76 -27.25
C LEU A 365 23.48 -8.38 -28.64
N LYS A 366 23.15 -9.68 -28.73
CA LYS A 366 22.93 -10.36 -30.01
C LYS A 366 21.76 -9.72 -30.79
N ALA A 367 20.62 -9.49 -30.15
CA ALA A 367 19.47 -8.83 -30.76
C ALA A 367 19.77 -7.37 -31.20
N LEU A 368 20.55 -6.62 -30.41
CA LEU A 368 21.00 -5.28 -30.76
C LEU A 368 21.92 -5.28 -32.00
N ARG A 369 22.87 -6.23 -32.05
CA ARG A 369 23.79 -6.39 -33.20
C ARG A 369 23.03 -6.80 -34.46
N GLU A 370 22.11 -7.76 -34.38
CA GLU A 370 21.28 -8.18 -35.51
C GLU A 370 20.43 -7.01 -36.06
N ARG A 371 19.86 -6.19 -35.17
CA ARG A 371 19.08 -5.00 -35.58
C ARG A 371 19.94 -3.92 -36.22
N THR A 372 21.19 -3.78 -35.78
CA THR A 372 22.13 -2.82 -36.36
C THR A 372 22.60 -3.29 -37.74
N ASN A 373 22.92 -4.57 -37.88
CA ASN A 373 23.34 -5.19 -39.14
C ASN A 373 22.21 -5.18 -40.20
N ASN A 374 20.96 -5.37 -39.80
CA ASN A 374 19.83 -5.25 -40.73
C ASN A 374 19.58 -3.80 -41.16
N ARG A 375 19.85 -2.83 -40.28
CA ARG A 375 19.70 -1.40 -40.61
C ARG A 375 20.82 -0.89 -41.51
N THR A 376 22.05 -1.41 -41.39
CA THR A 376 23.13 -1.13 -42.34
C THR A 376 22.87 -1.80 -43.69
N ARG A 377 22.37 -3.05 -43.73
CA ARG A 377 21.98 -3.73 -44.97
C ARG A 377 20.87 -3.00 -45.74
N LEU A 378 19.81 -2.57 -45.05
CA LEU A 378 18.74 -1.76 -45.66
C LEU A 378 19.24 -0.41 -46.20
N HIS A 379 20.27 0.18 -45.59
CA HIS A 379 20.86 1.43 -46.05
C HIS A 379 21.80 1.23 -47.25
N GLU A 380 22.46 0.06 -47.35
CA GLU A 380 23.22 -0.34 -48.54
C GLU A 380 22.30 -0.72 -49.71
N ASP A 381 21.19 -1.44 -49.45
CA ASP A 381 20.22 -1.82 -50.49
C ASP A 381 19.50 -0.59 -51.08
N ASN A 382 19.15 0.41 -50.25
CA ASN A 382 18.58 1.68 -50.72
C ASN A 382 19.58 2.55 -51.49
N ASN A 383 20.88 2.43 -51.22
CA ASN A 383 21.91 3.12 -52.02
C ASN A 383 22.18 2.39 -53.33
N ARG A 384 22.02 1.06 -53.40
CA ARG A 384 22.09 0.30 -54.66
C ARG A 384 20.88 0.53 -55.57
N THR A 385 19.68 0.73 -55.02
CA THR A 385 18.48 1.03 -55.83
C THR A 385 18.44 2.46 -56.35
N ARG A 386 19.17 3.41 -55.73
CA ARG A 386 19.30 4.79 -56.24
C ARG A 386 20.33 4.96 -57.36
N LEU A 387 21.21 3.99 -57.59
CA LEU A 387 22.21 4.03 -58.68
C LEU A 387 21.72 3.39 -59.99
N HIS A 388 20.48 2.88 -60.03
CA HIS A 388 19.91 2.22 -61.21
C HIS A 388 18.57 2.83 -61.67
N GLY A 389 18.25 4.05 -61.23
CA GLY A 389 16.98 4.72 -61.54
C GLY A 389 17.06 5.92 -62.49
N ASP A 390 18.25 6.34 -62.91
CA ASP A 390 18.46 7.49 -63.79
C ASP A 390 18.97 6.99 -65.15
N GLU A 391 18.11 6.37 -65.94
CA GLU A 391 18.21 6.33 -67.41
C GLU A 391 16.83 6.72 -67.97
N ASP A 392 16.76 8.01 -68.31
CA ASP A 392 16.14 8.58 -69.50
C ASP A 392 14.68 8.22 -69.82
N ALA A 393 13.79 9.13 -69.45
CA ALA A 393 12.57 9.40 -70.19
C ALA A 393 12.49 10.91 -70.46
N ASP A 394 12.87 11.28 -71.68
CA ASP A 394 12.61 12.56 -72.32
C ASP A 394 11.10 12.86 -72.35
N GLU A 395 10.72 14.13 -72.20
CA GLU A 395 9.87 14.88 -73.15
C GLU A 395 9.51 16.27 -72.57
N ASP A 396 10.09 17.28 -73.22
CA ASP A 396 9.48 18.52 -73.73
C ASP A 396 8.19 19.06 -73.08
N GLU A 397 8.28 20.27 -72.52
CA GLU A 397 7.45 21.42 -72.95
C GLU A 397 7.96 22.75 -72.37
N LYS A 398 8.55 23.55 -73.27
CA LYS A 398 8.32 24.99 -73.53
C LYS A 398 8.06 25.96 -72.37
N ASP A 399 8.81 27.06 -72.38
CA ASP A 399 8.25 28.40 -72.17
C ASP A 399 9.06 29.46 -72.95
N ASP A 400 8.32 30.44 -73.44
CA ASP A 400 8.68 31.52 -74.36
C ASP A 400 9.71 32.52 -73.80
N ASP A 401 10.71 32.88 -74.61
CA ASP A 401 11.10 34.26 -75.01
C ASP A 401 12.39 34.27 -75.86
#